data_AF-A0A0D0E1Z6-F1
#
_entry.id   AF-A0A0D0E1Z6-F1
#
_cell.length_a   1.000
_cell.length_b   1.000
_cell.length_c   1.000
_cell.angle_alpha   90.00
_cell.angle_beta   90.00
_cell.angle_gamma   90.00
#
_symmetry.space_group_name_H-M   'P 1'
#
loop_
_entity.id
_entity.type
_entity.pdbx_description
1 polymer ?
#
loop_
_entity_poly.entity_id
_entity_poly.type
_entity_poly.pdbx_seq_one_letter_code
_entity_poly.pdbx_strand_id
1 'polypeptide(L)'
;VKAHLEPLAVAANVTQSNLAQLDTVLATLVNLFQIFTNPSLDPVVCTAVCASLEKRWAKADHPIFILAMVFNPHIQVSAFVPNHPCRQFDGLWPSAYAMFVRFFNAAPNWELCIEFLEYIRVEGCWSEASLYLKDRQADADKESVPVNLLELWHEHGPIVYQDEKLDDSTPPNGLDSPVKLARQILSIVPNAAATEWLFNQFSIFGIVHSRLRNHLHPNKVCKQVLLKVDIIAKFGAPVT
;
A
#
# COMPACT_ATOMS: atom_id res chain seq x y z
N VAL A 1 -18.03 -26.14 0.74
CA VAL A 1 -18.27 -24.84 1.42
C VAL A 1 -17.00 -24.24 2.02
N LYS A 2 -16.33 -24.88 2.99
CA LYS A 2 -15.10 -24.35 3.61
C LYS A 2 -14.01 -23.99 2.60
N ALA A 3 -13.69 -24.89 1.66
CA ALA A 3 -12.69 -24.68 0.62
C ALA A 3 -12.94 -23.48 -0.32
N HIS A 4 -14.19 -22.98 -0.41
CA HIS A 4 -14.53 -21.80 -1.22
C HIS A 4 -14.62 -20.52 -0.38
N LEU A 5 -15.12 -20.61 0.85
CA LEU A 5 -15.34 -19.43 1.68
C LEU A 5 -14.09 -19.00 2.44
N GLU A 6 -13.23 -19.93 2.83
CA GLU A 6 -12.01 -19.64 3.59
C GLU A 6 -11.06 -18.70 2.84
N PRO A 7 -10.72 -18.92 1.55
CA PRO A 7 -9.89 -17.97 0.79
C PRO A 7 -10.49 -16.57 0.72
N LEU A 8 -11.82 -16.48 0.53
CA LEU A 8 -12.53 -15.20 0.45
C LEU A 8 -12.56 -14.48 1.81
N ALA A 9 -12.72 -15.21 2.90
CA ALA A 9 -12.68 -14.67 4.25
C ALA A 9 -11.29 -14.15 4.61
N VAL A 10 -10.23 -14.90 4.29
CA VAL A 10 -8.84 -14.46 4.46
C VAL A 10 -8.58 -13.20 3.65
N ALA A 11 -8.96 -13.18 2.37
CA ALA A 11 -8.79 -12.00 1.53
C ALA A 11 -9.55 -10.77 2.04
N ALA A 12 -10.79 -10.95 2.53
CA ALA A 12 -11.54 -9.87 3.16
C ALA A 12 -10.81 -9.31 4.39
N ASN A 13 -10.33 -10.19 5.28
CA ASN A 13 -9.59 -9.78 6.47
C ASN A 13 -8.30 -9.02 6.13
N VAL A 14 -7.52 -9.52 5.16
CA VAL A 14 -6.27 -8.87 4.72
C VAL A 14 -6.57 -7.50 4.12
N THR A 15 -7.53 -7.40 3.19
CA THR A 15 -7.84 -6.15 2.50
C THR A 15 -8.55 -5.12 3.37
N GLN A 16 -9.17 -5.54 4.49
CA GLN A 16 -9.77 -4.66 5.50
C GLN A 16 -8.81 -4.27 6.63
N SER A 17 -7.60 -4.83 6.65
CA SER A 17 -6.58 -4.49 7.64
C SER A 17 -6.19 -3.00 7.56
N ASN A 18 -5.84 -2.42 8.69
CA ASN A 18 -5.27 -1.06 8.77
C ASN A 18 -3.88 -0.97 8.11
N LEU A 19 -3.23 -2.11 7.91
CA LEU A 19 -1.93 -2.23 7.24
C LEU A 19 -2.07 -2.60 5.76
N ALA A 20 -3.30 -2.71 5.24
CA ALA A 20 -3.51 -3.04 3.84
C ALA A 20 -3.02 -1.88 2.95
N GLN A 21 -1.95 -2.11 2.22
CA GLN A 21 -1.45 -1.22 1.16
C GLN A 21 -1.84 -1.78 -0.22
N LEU A 22 -1.62 -0.99 -1.27
CA LEU A 22 -1.99 -1.37 -2.64
C LEU A 22 -1.30 -2.66 -3.11
N ASP A 23 -0.04 -2.88 -2.74
CA ASP A 23 0.72 -4.09 -3.04
C ASP A 23 0.07 -5.33 -2.39
N THR A 24 -0.29 -5.22 -1.12
CA THR A 24 -0.97 -6.26 -0.34
C THR A 24 -2.33 -6.60 -0.94
N VAL A 25 -3.08 -5.59 -1.39
CA VAL A 25 -4.36 -5.80 -2.09
C VAL A 25 -4.14 -6.54 -3.40
N LEU A 26 -3.17 -6.13 -4.23
CA LEU A 26 -2.90 -6.79 -5.50
C LEU A 26 -2.43 -8.24 -5.29
N ALA A 27 -1.50 -8.48 -4.35
CA ALA A 27 -1.06 -9.82 -3.99
C ALA A 27 -2.23 -10.72 -3.54
N THR A 28 -3.16 -10.16 -2.76
CA THR A 28 -4.38 -10.86 -2.33
C THR A 28 -5.29 -11.22 -3.50
N LEU A 29 -5.50 -10.29 -4.44
CA LEU A 29 -6.30 -10.53 -5.65
C LEU A 29 -5.68 -11.62 -6.54
N VAL A 30 -4.35 -11.58 -6.72
CA VAL A 30 -3.61 -12.59 -7.49
C VAL A 30 -3.72 -13.96 -6.83
N ASN A 31 -3.53 -14.04 -5.50
CA ASN A 31 -3.65 -15.29 -4.76
C ASN A 31 -5.06 -15.88 -4.89
N LEU A 32 -6.11 -15.07 -4.75
CA LEU A 32 -7.49 -15.51 -5.00
C LEU A 32 -7.66 -16.05 -6.41
N PHE A 33 -7.16 -15.33 -7.42
CA PHE A 33 -7.27 -15.77 -8.81
C PHE A 33 -6.57 -17.13 -9.01
N GLN A 34 -5.39 -17.34 -8.45
CA GLN A 34 -4.68 -18.63 -8.50
C GLN A 34 -5.48 -19.76 -7.83
N ILE A 35 -6.02 -19.53 -6.63
CA ILE A 35 -6.83 -20.51 -5.91
C ILE A 35 -8.06 -20.91 -6.73
N PHE A 36 -8.80 -19.95 -7.28
CA PHE A 36 -10.02 -20.21 -8.04
C PHE A 36 -9.77 -20.60 -9.51
N THR A 37 -8.52 -20.64 -9.95
CA THR A 37 -8.13 -21.29 -11.22
C THR A 37 -7.85 -22.79 -11.03
N ASN A 38 -7.82 -23.28 -9.79
CA ASN A 38 -7.57 -24.68 -9.51
C ASN A 38 -8.72 -25.58 -10.01
N PRO A 39 -8.45 -26.57 -10.89
CA PRO A 39 -9.48 -27.44 -11.45
C PRO A 39 -10.11 -28.42 -10.45
N SER A 40 -9.54 -28.55 -9.23
CA SER A 40 -10.09 -29.41 -8.17
C SER A 40 -11.29 -28.81 -7.42
N LEU A 41 -11.56 -27.52 -7.63
CA LEU A 41 -12.69 -26.81 -7.02
C LEU A 41 -13.93 -26.84 -7.92
N ASP A 42 -15.11 -26.59 -7.34
CA ASP A 42 -16.37 -26.48 -8.09
C ASP A 42 -16.25 -25.46 -9.25
N PRO A 43 -16.41 -25.91 -10.51
CA PRO A 43 -16.16 -25.08 -11.68
C PRO A 43 -17.16 -23.92 -11.80
N VAL A 44 -18.39 -24.07 -11.29
CA VAL A 44 -19.41 -23.01 -11.33
C VAL A 44 -18.99 -21.87 -10.40
N VAL A 45 -18.54 -22.22 -9.19
CA VAL A 45 -18.06 -21.24 -8.21
C VAL A 45 -16.78 -20.55 -8.72
N CYS A 46 -15.81 -21.33 -9.21
CA CYS A 46 -14.56 -20.79 -9.77
C CYS A 46 -14.81 -19.81 -10.90
N THR A 47 -15.67 -20.16 -11.86
CA THR A 47 -16.02 -19.27 -12.99
C THR A 47 -16.64 -17.97 -12.49
N ALA A 48 -17.58 -18.04 -11.54
CA ALA A 48 -18.23 -16.85 -10.99
C ALA A 48 -17.25 -15.94 -10.22
N VAL A 49 -16.34 -16.53 -9.44
CA VAL A 49 -15.33 -15.78 -8.68
C VAL A 49 -14.31 -15.14 -9.62
N CYS A 50 -13.75 -15.87 -10.57
CA CYS A 50 -12.80 -15.34 -11.54
C CYS A 50 -13.42 -14.21 -12.37
N ALA A 51 -14.66 -14.37 -12.87
CA ALA A 51 -15.37 -13.31 -13.58
C ALA A 51 -15.60 -12.06 -12.71
N SER A 52 -15.85 -12.24 -11.41
CA SER A 52 -15.99 -11.12 -10.47
C SER A 52 -14.65 -10.40 -10.24
N LEU A 53 -13.55 -11.14 -10.07
CA LEU A 53 -12.21 -10.60 -9.91
C LEU A 53 -11.77 -9.82 -11.15
N GLU A 54 -11.93 -10.39 -12.34
CA GLU A 54 -11.60 -9.74 -13.61
C GLU A 54 -12.43 -8.47 -13.82
N LYS A 55 -13.73 -8.51 -13.50
CA LYS A 55 -14.61 -7.33 -13.61
C LYS A 55 -14.16 -6.20 -12.68
N ARG A 56 -13.69 -6.52 -11.47
CA ARG A 56 -13.16 -5.52 -10.52
C ARG A 56 -11.81 -5.00 -10.99
N TRP A 57 -10.93 -5.90 -11.41
CA TRP A 57 -9.63 -5.55 -11.95
C TRP A 57 -9.79 -4.62 -13.15
N ALA A 58 -10.63 -4.93 -14.14
CA ALA A 58 -10.86 -4.11 -15.32
C ALA A 58 -11.27 -2.65 -15.05
N LYS A 59 -11.81 -2.35 -13.86
CA LYS A 59 -12.18 -0.99 -13.42
C LYS A 59 -11.12 -0.31 -12.55
N ALA A 60 -10.14 -1.06 -12.08
CA ALA A 60 -9.09 -0.55 -11.21
C ALA A 60 -8.06 0.27 -12.00
N ASP A 61 -7.37 1.15 -11.28
CA ASP A 61 -6.25 1.91 -11.79
C ASP A 61 -5.00 1.02 -11.84
N HIS A 62 -4.84 0.21 -12.90
CA HIS A 62 -3.78 -0.81 -12.95
C HIS A 62 -2.38 -0.25 -12.73
N PRO A 63 -1.97 0.87 -13.36
CA PRO A 63 -0.61 1.38 -13.22
C PRO A 63 -0.18 1.58 -11.77
N ILE A 64 -1.06 2.10 -10.92
CA ILE A 64 -0.69 2.36 -9.52
C ILE A 64 -0.57 1.08 -8.68
N PHE A 65 -1.42 0.08 -8.92
CA PHE A 65 -1.29 -1.23 -8.27
C PHE A 65 -0.02 -1.97 -8.70
N ILE A 66 0.29 -1.93 -10.01
CA ILE A 66 1.52 -2.52 -10.56
C ILE A 66 2.74 -1.85 -9.94
N LEU A 67 2.77 -0.51 -9.89
CA LEU A 67 3.88 0.21 -9.29
C LEU A 67 3.99 -0.03 -7.78
N ALA A 68 2.89 -0.18 -7.04
CA ALA A 68 2.94 -0.52 -5.62
C ALA A 68 3.68 -1.86 -5.40
N MET A 69 3.39 -2.88 -6.22
CA MET A 69 4.13 -4.16 -6.19
C MET A 69 5.59 -4.00 -6.61
N VAL A 70 5.86 -3.18 -7.63
CA VAL A 70 7.25 -2.90 -8.06
C VAL A 70 8.04 -2.21 -6.95
N PHE A 71 7.44 -1.25 -6.23
CA PHE A 71 8.06 -0.55 -5.11
C PHE A 71 8.14 -1.36 -3.81
N ASN A 72 7.67 -2.61 -3.79
CA ASN A 72 7.93 -3.54 -2.70
C ASN A 72 9.27 -4.24 -2.96
N PRO A 73 10.36 -3.95 -2.21
CA PRO A 73 11.69 -4.50 -2.49
C PRO A 73 11.81 -6.03 -2.36
N HIS A 74 10.90 -6.67 -1.62
CA HIS A 74 10.89 -8.12 -1.48
C HIS A 74 10.29 -8.84 -2.70
N ILE A 75 9.56 -8.11 -3.55
CA ILE A 75 8.85 -8.66 -4.70
C ILE A 75 9.37 -8.03 -5.98
N GLN A 76 9.27 -6.70 -6.11
CA GLN A 76 9.66 -5.92 -7.28
C GLN A 76 9.16 -6.54 -8.60
N VAL A 77 10.04 -6.61 -9.60
CA VAL A 77 9.76 -7.18 -10.91
C VAL A 77 9.72 -8.72 -10.91
N SER A 78 10.10 -9.38 -9.81
CA SER A 78 10.09 -10.85 -9.72
C SER A 78 8.67 -11.42 -9.72
N ALA A 79 7.65 -10.61 -9.38
CA ALA A 79 6.23 -10.97 -9.50
C ALA A 79 5.79 -11.24 -10.94
N PHE A 80 6.52 -10.75 -11.94
CA PHE A 80 6.14 -10.87 -13.34
C PHE A 80 6.92 -11.99 -14.05
N VAL A 81 6.25 -12.67 -14.98
CA VAL A 81 6.90 -13.69 -15.80
C VAL A 81 8.06 -13.09 -16.62
N PRO A 82 9.14 -13.86 -16.92
CA PRO A 82 10.37 -13.34 -17.51
C PRO A 82 10.22 -12.44 -18.74
N ASN A 83 9.24 -12.72 -19.61
CA ASN A 83 9.03 -12.00 -20.86
C ASN A 83 7.90 -10.94 -20.78
N HIS A 84 7.43 -10.63 -19.58
CA HIS A 84 6.36 -9.65 -19.40
C HIS A 84 6.90 -8.21 -19.51
N PRO A 85 6.17 -7.27 -20.14
CA PRO A 85 6.57 -5.87 -20.21
C PRO A 85 6.83 -5.24 -18.83
N CYS A 86 6.04 -5.58 -17.81
CA CYS A 86 6.25 -5.11 -16.43
C CYS A 86 7.50 -5.69 -15.74
N ARG A 87 8.29 -6.52 -16.41
CA ARG A 87 9.61 -6.95 -15.94
C ARG A 87 10.75 -6.13 -16.55
N GLN A 88 10.42 -5.20 -17.45
CA GLN A 88 11.37 -4.37 -18.17
C GLN A 88 11.13 -2.91 -17.85
N PHE A 89 12.21 -2.12 -17.85
CA PHE A 89 12.14 -0.68 -17.63
C PHE A 89 11.15 0.00 -18.59
N ASP A 90 11.23 -0.31 -19.89
CA ASP A 90 10.39 0.30 -20.92
C ASP A 90 8.89 0.04 -20.71
N GLY A 91 8.53 -1.09 -20.10
CA GLY A 91 7.14 -1.41 -19.78
C GLY A 91 6.63 -0.79 -18.47
N LEU A 92 7.52 -0.35 -17.58
CA LEU A 92 7.18 0.26 -16.29
C LEU A 92 7.29 1.78 -16.31
N TRP A 93 8.25 2.32 -17.06
CA TRP A 93 8.56 3.75 -17.10
C TRP A 93 7.36 4.64 -17.47
N PRO A 94 6.51 4.30 -18.48
CA PRO A 94 5.33 5.11 -18.78
C PRO A 94 4.38 5.25 -17.59
N SER A 95 4.22 4.18 -16.81
CA SER A 95 3.41 4.19 -15.59
C SER A 95 4.05 5.06 -14.50
N ALA A 96 5.36 4.89 -14.26
CA ALA A 96 6.09 5.68 -13.27
C ALA A 96 6.07 7.17 -13.61
N TYR A 97 6.29 7.51 -14.88
CA TYR A 97 6.19 8.86 -15.41
C TYR A 97 4.80 9.45 -15.18
N ALA A 98 3.75 8.73 -15.59
CA ALA A 98 2.37 9.20 -15.43
C ALA A 98 1.98 9.40 -13.96
N MET A 99 2.40 8.51 -13.06
CA MET A 99 2.15 8.66 -11.63
C MET A 99 2.92 9.82 -11.03
N PHE A 100 4.18 10.03 -11.42
CA PHE A 100 4.96 11.18 -10.97
C PHE A 100 4.29 12.50 -11.37
N VAL A 101 3.90 12.64 -12.63
CA VAL A 101 3.14 13.81 -13.11
C VAL A 101 1.84 13.98 -12.34
N ARG A 102 1.12 12.88 -12.08
CA ARG A 102 -0.15 12.92 -11.34
C ARG A 102 0.01 13.40 -9.89
N PHE A 103 1.03 12.94 -9.17
CA PHE A 103 1.21 13.28 -7.76
C PHE A 103 1.87 14.64 -7.55
N PHE A 104 2.78 15.03 -8.44
CA PHE A 104 3.63 16.20 -8.22
C PHE A 104 3.39 17.33 -9.21
N ASN A 105 2.46 17.14 -10.16
CA ASN A 105 2.10 18.12 -11.19
C ASN A 105 3.33 18.66 -11.95
N ALA A 106 4.32 17.80 -12.16
CA ALA A 106 5.59 18.13 -12.77
C ALA A 106 6.14 16.96 -13.59
N ALA A 107 6.88 17.27 -14.65
CA ALA A 107 7.58 16.24 -15.41
C ALA A 107 8.77 15.70 -14.59
N PRO A 108 8.98 14.37 -14.56
CA PRO A 108 10.13 13.79 -13.90
C PRO A 108 11.42 14.17 -14.64
N ASN A 109 12.49 14.37 -13.87
CA ASN A 109 13.83 14.61 -14.41
C ASN A 109 14.52 13.30 -14.84
N TRP A 110 15.73 13.44 -15.40
CA TRP A 110 16.57 12.30 -15.77
C TRP A 110 17.08 11.50 -14.56
N GLU A 111 17.17 12.11 -13.38
CA GLU A 111 17.63 11.45 -12.15
C GLU A 111 16.60 10.40 -11.69
N LEU A 112 15.30 10.72 -11.68
CA LEU A 112 14.26 9.72 -11.42
C LEU A 112 14.35 8.55 -12.40
N CYS A 113 14.62 8.83 -13.68
CA CYS A 113 14.74 7.80 -14.71
C CYS A 113 15.87 6.80 -14.39
N ILE A 114 17.05 7.31 -14.00
CA ILE A 114 18.19 6.47 -13.65
C ILE A 114 17.95 5.71 -12.35
N GLU A 115 17.53 6.41 -11.29
CA GLU A 115 17.32 5.76 -10.00
C GLU A 115 16.23 4.68 -10.07
N PHE A 116 15.17 4.92 -10.84
CA PHE A 116 14.14 3.90 -11.06
C PHE A 116 14.67 2.71 -11.86
N LEU A 117 15.57 2.93 -12.82
CA LEU A 117 16.23 1.85 -13.56
C LEU A 117 17.16 1.04 -12.66
N GLU A 118 17.99 1.68 -11.84
CA GLU A 118 18.88 1.03 -10.88
C GLU A 118 18.09 0.24 -9.84
N TYR A 119 16.97 0.80 -9.37
CA TYR A 119 16.03 0.10 -8.47
C TYR A 119 15.48 -1.17 -9.10
N ILE A 120 14.98 -1.11 -10.35
CA ILE A 120 14.46 -2.29 -11.07
C ILE A 120 15.54 -3.37 -11.26
N ARG A 121 16.80 -2.95 -11.43
CA ARG A 121 17.95 -3.87 -11.62
C ARG A 121 18.54 -4.37 -10.31
N VAL A 122 18.09 -3.87 -9.16
CA VAL A 122 18.64 -4.21 -7.84
C VAL A 122 20.14 -3.85 -7.76
N GLU A 123 20.49 -2.70 -8.33
CA GLU A 123 21.86 -2.19 -8.40
C GLU A 123 22.11 -1.07 -7.37
N GLY A 124 23.38 -0.81 -7.06
CA GLY A 124 23.79 0.31 -6.21
C GLY A 124 23.16 0.29 -4.81
N CYS A 125 22.58 1.44 -4.43
CA CYS A 125 21.90 1.68 -3.15
C CYS A 125 20.58 0.90 -2.99
N TRP A 126 20.09 0.26 -4.06
CA TRP A 126 18.84 -0.51 -4.08
C TRP A 126 19.05 -2.02 -3.93
N SER A 127 20.29 -2.46 -3.70
CA SER A 127 20.58 -3.87 -3.47
C SER A 127 19.96 -4.40 -2.18
N GLU A 128 19.71 -5.71 -2.10
CA GLU A 128 19.18 -6.36 -0.89
C GLU A 128 20.03 -6.06 0.35
N ALA A 129 21.36 -6.01 0.18
CA ALA A 129 22.30 -5.70 1.25
C ALA A 129 22.22 -4.22 1.68
N SER A 130 22.08 -3.30 0.72
CA SER A 130 21.95 -1.86 0.98
C SER A 130 20.63 -1.51 1.66
N LEU A 131 19.57 -2.25 1.36
CA LEU A 131 18.25 -2.11 1.95
C LEU A 131 18.05 -2.94 3.22
N TYR A 132 19.08 -3.67 3.70
CA TYR A 132 19.03 -4.53 4.88
C TYR A 132 17.79 -5.44 4.94
N LEU A 133 17.34 -5.97 3.79
CA LEU A 133 16.03 -6.63 3.70
C LEU A 133 15.94 -7.88 4.57
N LYS A 134 17.04 -8.64 4.72
CA LYS A 134 17.07 -9.85 5.55
C LYS A 134 16.92 -9.55 7.04
N ASP A 135 17.62 -8.52 7.51
CA ASP A 135 17.59 -8.13 8.92
C ASP A 135 16.19 -7.60 9.27
N ARG A 136 15.63 -6.74 8.41
CA ARG A 136 14.26 -6.24 8.56
C ARG A 136 13.22 -7.35 8.56
N GLN A 137 13.37 -8.35 7.68
CA GLN A 137 12.47 -9.50 7.65
C GLN A 137 12.58 -10.30 8.96
N ALA A 138 13.80 -10.52 9.47
CA ALA A 138 14.01 -11.24 10.71
C ALA A 138 13.39 -10.52 11.93
N ASP A 139 13.50 -9.19 11.98
CA ASP A 139 12.89 -8.36 13.02
C ASP A 139 11.36 -8.37 12.93
N ALA A 140 10.83 -8.24 11.71
CA ALA A 140 9.40 -8.34 11.43
C ALA A 140 8.81 -9.71 11.86
N ASP A 141 9.51 -10.80 11.54
CA ASP A 141 9.12 -12.16 11.93
C ASP A 141 9.14 -12.35 13.46
N LYS A 142 10.14 -11.77 14.14
CA LYS A 142 10.26 -11.81 15.60
C LYS A 142 9.11 -11.07 16.29
N GLU A 143 8.70 -9.93 15.75
CA GLU A 143 7.61 -9.12 16.30
C GLU A 143 6.23 -9.53 15.77
N SER A 144 6.16 -10.47 14.82
CA SER A 144 4.93 -10.89 14.15
C SER A 144 4.17 -9.73 13.49
N VAL A 145 4.91 -8.77 12.95
CA VAL A 145 4.40 -7.61 12.21
C VAL A 145 4.91 -7.65 10.77
N PRO A 146 4.18 -7.11 9.78
CA PRO A 146 4.71 -6.99 8.43
C PRO A 146 5.82 -5.95 8.36
N VAL A 147 6.75 -6.12 7.43
CA VAL A 147 7.81 -5.12 7.14
C VAL A 147 7.17 -3.79 6.75
N ASN A 148 7.55 -2.73 7.45
CA ASN A 148 7.06 -1.38 7.18
C ASN A 148 7.77 -0.77 5.96
N LEU A 149 7.17 -0.96 4.77
CA LEU A 149 7.73 -0.43 3.53
C LEU A 149 7.86 1.10 3.54
N LEU A 150 6.96 1.82 4.20
CA LEU A 150 7.02 3.29 4.25
C LEU A 150 8.23 3.79 5.01
N GLU A 151 8.56 3.12 6.12
CA GLU A 151 9.75 3.41 6.92
C GLU A 151 11.02 3.05 6.17
N LEU A 152 11.04 1.88 5.49
CA LEU A 152 12.13 1.50 4.61
C LEU A 152 12.40 2.58 3.56
N TRP A 153 11.38 3.04 2.85
CA TRP A 153 11.57 4.11 1.86
C TRP A 153 11.94 5.45 2.52
N HIS A 154 11.40 5.75 3.70
CA HIS A 154 11.73 6.97 4.44
C HIS A 154 13.21 7.06 4.81
N GLU A 155 13.81 5.97 5.29
CA GLU A 155 15.23 5.93 5.69
C GLU A 155 16.21 6.15 4.55
N HIS A 156 15.81 5.83 3.31
CA HIS A 156 16.59 6.08 2.10
C HIS A 156 16.36 7.48 1.51
N GLY A 157 15.52 8.29 2.15
CA GLY A 157 15.37 9.71 1.84
C GLY A 157 16.50 10.57 2.41
N PRO A 158 16.63 11.83 1.96
CA PRO A 158 17.61 12.76 2.49
C PRO A 158 17.29 13.10 3.95
N ILE A 159 18.34 13.24 4.77
CA ILE A 159 18.21 13.72 6.14
C ILE A 159 17.94 15.23 6.08
N VAL A 160 16.71 15.63 6.35
CA VAL A 160 16.31 17.05 6.40
C VAL A 160 16.50 17.58 7.82
N TYR A 161 17.30 18.62 7.99
CA TYR A 161 17.45 19.32 9.27
C TYR A 161 16.31 20.32 9.47
N GLN A 162 15.85 20.50 10.72
CA GLN A 162 14.64 21.29 11.06
C GLN A 162 14.65 22.76 10.56
N ASP A 163 15.82 23.32 10.27
CA ASP A 163 15.99 24.70 9.78
C ASP A 163 15.93 24.84 8.24
N GLU A 164 15.96 23.72 7.50
CA GLU A 164 15.77 23.73 6.05
C GLU A 164 14.28 23.78 5.74
N LYS A 165 13.79 24.99 5.41
CA LYS A 165 12.47 25.14 4.80
C LYS A 165 12.48 24.46 3.44
N LEU A 166 11.95 23.24 3.39
CA LEU A 166 11.64 22.55 2.15
C LEU A 166 10.62 23.44 1.41
N ASP A 167 11.05 24.04 0.30
CA ASP A 167 10.14 24.80 -0.56
C ASP A 167 9.19 23.82 -1.24
N ASP A 168 7.98 23.72 -0.69
CA ASP A 168 6.88 22.86 -1.17
C ASP A 168 6.44 23.20 -2.61
N SER A 169 6.93 24.31 -3.17
CA SER A 169 6.62 24.74 -4.54
C SER A 169 7.56 24.16 -5.61
N THR A 170 8.68 23.56 -5.22
CA THR A 170 9.64 22.97 -6.17
C THR A 170 9.26 21.51 -6.43
N PRO A 171 9.16 21.07 -7.71
CA PRO A 171 8.97 19.67 -8.05
C PRO A 171 10.01 18.80 -7.34
N PRO A 172 9.63 17.62 -6.84
CA PRO A 172 10.56 16.71 -6.17
C PRO A 172 11.44 15.99 -7.20
N ASN A 173 12.23 16.76 -7.96
CA ASN A 173 13.13 16.31 -9.01
C ASN A 173 14.57 16.30 -8.50
N GLY A 174 14.82 15.56 -7.42
CA GLY A 174 16.16 15.32 -6.88
C GLY A 174 16.51 13.83 -6.82
N LEU A 175 17.65 13.49 -6.22
CA LEU A 175 18.04 12.11 -5.94
C LEU A 175 16.99 11.32 -5.13
N ASP A 176 16.09 12.03 -4.44
CA ASP A 176 15.02 11.45 -3.62
C ASP A 176 13.67 11.31 -4.35
N SER A 177 13.60 11.65 -5.64
CA SER A 177 12.43 11.46 -6.49
C SER A 177 11.82 10.05 -6.41
N PRO A 178 12.59 8.95 -6.55
CA PRO A 178 12.05 7.59 -6.47
C PRO A 178 11.47 7.29 -5.08
N VAL A 179 12.14 7.75 -4.02
CA VAL A 179 11.70 7.58 -2.62
C VAL A 179 10.37 8.29 -2.41
N LYS A 180 10.25 9.53 -2.87
CA LYS A 180 9.00 10.31 -2.76
C LYS A 180 7.87 9.65 -3.54
N LEU A 181 8.12 9.18 -4.77
CA LEU A 181 7.12 8.48 -5.56
C LEU A 181 6.67 7.17 -4.89
N ALA A 182 7.61 6.35 -4.41
CA ALA A 182 7.33 5.11 -3.70
C ALA A 182 6.49 5.37 -2.45
N ARG A 183 6.88 6.36 -1.63
CA ARG A 183 6.14 6.75 -0.42
C ARG A 183 4.72 7.20 -0.73
N GLN A 184 4.52 8.03 -1.77
CA GLN A 184 3.18 8.45 -2.15
C GLN A 184 2.30 7.25 -2.52
N ILE A 185 2.81 6.35 -3.36
CA ILE A 185 2.05 5.16 -3.81
C ILE A 185 1.76 4.20 -2.65
N LEU A 186 2.75 3.89 -1.82
CA LEU A 186 2.62 2.95 -0.70
C LEU A 186 1.81 3.52 0.46
N SER A 187 1.70 4.84 0.58
CA SER A 187 0.87 5.48 1.61
C SER A 187 -0.63 5.42 1.32
N ILE A 188 -1.02 5.01 0.11
CA ILE A 188 -2.43 4.93 -0.28
C ILE A 188 -3.08 3.77 0.46
N VAL A 189 -4.06 4.12 1.29
CA VAL A 189 -4.92 3.16 1.98
C VAL A 189 -6.11 2.84 1.06
N PRO A 190 -6.21 1.60 0.54
CA PRO A 190 -7.21 1.21 -0.45
C PRO A 190 -8.59 0.92 0.15
N ASN A 191 -8.70 0.87 1.48
CA ASN A 191 -9.95 0.60 2.17
C ASN A 191 -10.48 1.85 2.90
N ALA A 192 -11.80 2.01 2.88
CA ALA A 192 -12.46 2.85 3.86
C ALA A 192 -12.52 2.15 5.23
N ALA A 193 -12.19 0.84 5.29
CA ALA A 193 -12.24 0.05 6.51
C ALA A 193 -11.32 0.59 7.61
N ALA A 194 -10.17 1.20 7.31
CA ALA A 194 -9.35 1.86 8.32
C ALA A 194 -10.07 3.06 8.97
N THR A 195 -10.81 3.83 8.17
CA THR A 195 -11.67 4.89 8.71
C THR A 195 -12.88 4.29 9.45
N GLU A 196 -13.51 3.24 8.94
CA GLU A 196 -14.60 2.53 9.64
C GLU A 196 -14.14 1.83 10.92
N TRP A 197 -12.93 1.31 10.99
CA TRP A 197 -12.32 0.71 12.18
C TRP A 197 -12.05 1.78 13.22
N LEU A 198 -11.49 2.93 12.83
CA LEU A 198 -11.42 4.08 13.72
C LEU A 198 -12.83 4.49 14.20
N PHE A 199 -13.82 4.53 13.31
CA PHE A 199 -15.20 4.86 13.68
C PHE A 199 -15.88 3.82 14.60
N ASN A 200 -15.57 2.53 14.43
CA ASN A 200 -16.16 1.40 15.15
C ASN A 200 -15.44 1.09 16.47
N GLN A 201 -14.10 1.05 16.48
CA GLN A 201 -13.29 0.86 17.68
C GLN A 201 -13.55 1.97 18.70
N PHE A 202 -13.69 3.21 18.24
CA PHE A 202 -14.08 4.31 19.12
C PHE A 202 -15.58 4.32 19.46
N SER A 203 -16.39 3.44 18.85
CA SER A 203 -17.83 3.30 19.03
C SER A 203 -18.57 4.64 19.09
N ILE A 204 -18.08 5.65 18.35
CA ILE A 204 -18.68 6.97 18.40
C ILE A 204 -19.97 6.92 17.58
N PHE A 205 -19.98 6.29 16.41
CA PHE A 205 -21.23 6.22 15.63
C PHE A 205 -22.28 5.26 16.22
N GLY A 206 -21.89 4.10 16.74
CA GLY A 206 -22.84 3.16 17.36
C GLY A 206 -23.54 3.74 18.60
N ILE A 207 -22.82 4.41 19.50
CA ILE A 207 -23.39 4.92 20.75
C ILE A 207 -23.98 6.32 20.59
N VAL A 208 -23.35 7.19 19.79
CA VAL A 208 -23.73 8.60 19.64
C VAL A 208 -24.81 8.78 18.58
N HIS A 209 -24.75 8.04 17.46
CA HIS A 209 -25.74 8.21 16.39
C HIS A 209 -26.94 7.24 16.47
N SER A 210 -26.78 6.02 17.02
CA SER A 210 -27.88 5.03 17.03
C SER A 210 -28.76 5.02 18.29
N ARG A 211 -28.26 5.51 19.45
CA ARG A 211 -29.04 5.58 20.69
C ARG A 211 -29.50 7.01 20.96
N LEU A 212 -30.82 7.21 20.96
CA LEU A 212 -31.54 8.49 21.07
C LEU A 212 -31.12 9.42 22.23
N ARG A 213 -30.34 8.95 23.22
CA ARG A 213 -29.96 9.70 24.42
C ARG A 213 -28.53 10.27 24.42
N ASN A 214 -27.67 9.92 23.45
CA ASN A 214 -26.26 10.35 23.43
C ASN A 214 -25.84 11.05 22.13
N HIS A 215 -26.76 11.72 21.43
CA HIS A 215 -26.46 12.37 20.15
C HIS A 215 -25.60 13.63 20.33
N LEU A 216 -24.34 13.55 19.90
CA LEU A 216 -23.43 14.67 19.79
C LEU A 216 -23.51 15.26 18.38
N HIS A 217 -23.35 16.57 18.29
CA HIS A 217 -23.27 17.25 17.01
C HIS A 217 -22.07 16.74 16.18
N PRO A 218 -22.21 16.56 14.85
CA PRO A 218 -21.16 16.01 13.98
C PRO A 218 -19.78 16.67 14.16
N ASN A 219 -19.73 18.00 14.31
CA ASN A 219 -18.48 18.72 14.57
C ASN A 219 -17.77 18.32 15.89
N LYS A 220 -18.53 17.98 16.94
CA LYS A 220 -17.95 17.52 18.21
C LYS A 220 -17.43 16.08 18.08
N VAL A 221 -18.17 15.23 17.37
CA VAL A 221 -17.76 13.86 17.03
C VAL A 221 -16.44 13.88 16.26
N CYS A 222 -16.34 14.70 15.21
CA CYS A 222 -15.12 14.85 14.41
C CYS A 222 -13.91 15.29 15.27
N LYS A 223 -14.07 16.35 16.09
CA LYS A 223 -12.99 16.81 16.99
C LYS A 223 -12.55 15.74 17.99
N GLN A 224 -13.50 14.96 18.51
CA GLN A 224 -13.20 13.90 19.48
C GLN A 224 -12.47 12.73 18.83
N VAL A 225 -12.81 12.36 17.59
CA VAL A 225 -12.08 11.37 16.80
C VAL A 225 -10.64 11.85 16.56
N LEU A 226 -10.46 13.08 16.07
CA LEU A 226 -9.14 13.65 15.78
C LEU A 226 -8.25 13.70 17.04
N LEU A 227 -8.79 14.15 18.18
CA LEU A 227 -8.07 14.16 19.45
C LEU A 227 -7.66 12.76 19.90
N LYS A 228 -8.54 11.77 19.75
CA LYS A 228 -8.21 10.39 20.13
C LYS A 228 -7.16 9.78 19.22
N VAL A 229 -7.21 10.05 17.91
CA VAL A 229 -6.17 9.62 16.95
C VAL A 229 -4.83 10.24 17.33
N ASP A 230 -4.78 11.54 17.62
CA ASP A 230 -3.56 12.23 18.07
C ASP A 230 -3.01 11.66 19.39
N ILE A 231 -3.89 11.36 20.35
CA ILE A 231 -3.49 10.74 21.62
C ILE A 231 -2.89 9.35 21.40
N ILE A 232 -3.51 8.50 20.57
CA ILE A 232 -2.97 7.17 20.27
C ILE A 232 -1.65 7.26 19.53
N ALA A 233 -1.53 8.19 18.56
CA ALA A 233 -0.30 8.39 17.83
C ALA A 233 0.85 8.83 18.75
N LYS A 234 0.56 9.63 19.79
CA LYS A 234 1.55 10.13 20.75
C LYS A 234 1.86 9.19 21.91
N PHE A 235 0.88 8.43 22.39
CA PHE A 235 0.97 7.70 23.66
C PHE A 235 0.71 6.19 23.53
N GLY A 236 0.47 5.69 22.32
CA GLY A 236 0.09 4.30 22.06
C GLY A 236 -1.39 4.03 22.34
N ALA A 237 -1.89 2.90 21.85
CA ALA A 237 -3.25 2.48 22.13
C ALA A 237 -3.39 2.09 23.62
N PRO A 238 -4.49 2.47 24.29
CA PRO A 238 -4.72 2.04 25.67
C PRO A 238 -4.80 0.51 25.73
N VAL A 239 -4.04 -0.08 26.64
CA VAL A 239 -4.09 -1.53 26.92
C VAL A 239 -5.48 -1.86 27.46
N THR A 240 -6.22 -2.69 26.73
CA THR A 240 -7.51 -3.26 27.18
C THR A 240 -7.33 -4.66 27.69
#